data_AF-A0A443N198-F1
#
_entry.id   AF-A0A443N198-F1
#
_cell.length_a   1.000
_cell.length_b   1.000
_cell.length_c   1.000
_cell.angle_alpha   90.00
_cell.angle_beta   90.00
_cell.angle_gamma   90.00
#
_symmetry.space_group_name_H-M   'P 1'
#
loop_
_entity.id
_entity.type
_entity.pdbx_description
1 polymer ?
#
loop_
_entity_poly.entity_id
_entity_poly.type
_entity_poly.pdbx_seq_one_letter_code
_entity_poly.pdbx_strand_id
1 'polypeptide(L)'
;MAAAATTLPDQPNGNRPITVRIRLADKEDVPHIHRLIHQMAVFEHLTHLCSATESSLSATLFNPDLRPFHSFTVLILELSSTPPPHPPQQNPDSPFSEIIRTIHPVGPVEDPEAETFRSSKGGDWIVGGFVLFFPNYSTFLAKPGFYIEDIFVRECYRRMGFGRMLLSAVAEKAVEMGYGRVEWVVLDWNENAIRFYDEMGAKMLQEWRICRLTGEALEAYGRKKKEE
;
A
#
# COMPACT_ATOMS: atom_id res chain seq x y z
N MET A 1 18.95 -39.49 33.57
CA MET A 1 17.72 -39.71 32.76
C MET A 1 17.40 -38.40 32.04
N ALA A 2 17.79 -38.30 30.78
CA ALA A 2 17.55 -37.13 29.95
C ALA A 2 16.18 -37.30 29.27
N ALA A 3 15.30 -36.31 29.46
CA ALA A 3 14.00 -36.28 28.81
C ALA A 3 14.20 -36.04 27.30
N ALA A 4 13.78 -37.02 26.50
CA ALA A 4 13.77 -36.91 25.05
C ALA A 4 12.76 -35.84 24.63
N ALA A 5 13.23 -34.83 23.91
CA ALA A 5 12.36 -33.87 23.24
C ALA A 5 11.53 -34.62 22.19
N THR A 6 10.25 -34.79 22.47
CA THR A 6 9.28 -35.35 21.52
C THR A 6 9.06 -34.31 20.43
N THR A 7 9.68 -34.53 19.27
CA THR A 7 9.35 -33.81 18.04
C THR A 7 7.89 -34.10 17.69
N LEU A 8 7.07 -33.05 17.68
CA LEU A 8 5.69 -33.11 17.18
C LEU A 8 5.70 -33.59 15.72
N PRO A 9 4.75 -34.45 15.31
CA PRO A 9 4.69 -34.95 13.95
C PRO A 9 4.35 -33.81 12.97
N ASP A 10 5.04 -33.83 11.83
CA ASP A 10 4.84 -32.97 10.67
C ASP A 10 3.37 -33.05 10.22
N GLN A 11 2.65 -31.92 10.24
CA GLN A 11 1.24 -31.86 9.86
C GLN A 11 1.14 -32.00 8.33
N PRO A 12 0.37 -32.97 7.80
CA PRO A 12 0.32 -33.27 6.37
C PRO A 12 -0.74 -32.40 5.67
N ASN A 13 -0.61 -31.08 5.73
CA ASN A 13 -1.40 -30.18 4.91
C ASN A 13 -0.47 -29.09 4.37
N GLY A 14 -0.41 -28.96 3.04
CA GLY A 14 0.49 -28.07 2.28
C GLY A 14 0.35 -26.57 2.49
N ASN A 15 -0.10 -26.12 3.66
CA ASN A 15 -0.19 -24.72 4.05
C ASN A 15 1.05 -24.34 4.86
N ARG A 16 2.17 -24.08 4.18
CA ARG A 16 3.31 -23.47 4.86
C ARG A 16 2.93 -22.06 5.34
N PRO A 17 3.28 -21.69 6.58
CA PRO A 17 3.08 -20.33 7.05
C PRO A 17 3.86 -19.36 6.16
N ILE A 18 3.23 -18.26 5.81
CA ILE A 18 3.84 -17.15 5.08
C ILE A 18 4.04 -16.01 6.06
N THR A 19 5.26 -15.48 6.11
CA THR A 19 5.52 -14.23 6.84
C THR A 19 5.16 -13.07 5.93
N VAL A 20 4.38 -12.14 6.45
CA VAL A 20 3.97 -10.93 5.76
C VAL A 20 4.46 -9.73 6.53
N ARG A 21 5.03 -8.78 5.79
CA ARG A 21 5.54 -7.52 6.32
C ARG A 21 4.93 -6.34 5.59
N ILE A 22 4.56 -5.31 6.34
CA ILE A 22 4.36 -3.96 5.82
C ILE A 22 5.53 -3.11 6.31
N ARG A 23 6.22 -2.44 5.38
CA ARG A 23 7.33 -1.53 5.68
C ARG A 23 7.20 -0.24 4.88
N LEU A 24 7.95 0.76 5.32
CA LEU A 24 8.12 1.99 4.55
C LEU A 24 8.90 1.69 3.26
N ALA A 25 8.44 2.25 2.15
CA ALA A 25 9.15 2.18 0.88
C ALA A 25 10.36 3.13 0.88
N ASP A 26 11.36 2.82 0.07
CA ASP A 26 12.43 3.73 -0.29
C ASP A 26 12.65 3.77 -1.81
N LYS A 27 13.65 4.54 -2.24
CA LYS A 27 13.94 4.77 -3.66
C LYS A 27 14.26 3.49 -4.43
N GLU A 28 14.76 2.44 -3.77
CA GLU A 28 15.06 1.16 -4.42
C GLU A 28 13.79 0.37 -4.77
N ASP A 29 12.63 0.74 -4.20
CA ASP A 29 11.34 0.10 -4.48
C ASP A 29 10.64 0.71 -5.70
N VAL A 30 11.17 1.80 -6.28
CA VAL A 30 10.56 2.51 -7.42
C VAL A 30 10.21 1.58 -8.60
N PRO A 31 11.07 0.63 -9.03
CA PRO A 31 10.71 -0.29 -10.10
C PRO A 31 9.50 -1.17 -9.75
N HIS A 32 9.39 -1.63 -8.49
CA HIS A 32 8.25 -2.42 -8.04
C HIS A 32 6.98 -1.57 -7.95
N ILE A 33 7.07 -0.36 -7.39
CA ILE A 33 5.95 0.59 -7.31
C ILE A 33 5.42 0.90 -8.71
N HIS A 34 6.30 1.20 -9.67
CA HIS A 34 5.92 1.47 -11.05
C HIS A 34 5.18 0.30 -11.70
N ARG A 35 5.67 -0.93 -11.50
CA ARG A 35 5.01 -2.16 -11.99
C ARG A 35 3.64 -2.37 -11.33
N LEU A 36 3.51 -2.14 -10.02
CA LEU A 36 2.25 -2.26 -9.30
C LEU A 36 1.22 -1.22 -9.77
N ILE A 37 1.65 0.04 -9.99
CA ILE A 37 0.80 1.09 -10.59
C ILE A 37 0.30 0.65 -11.96
N HIS A 38 1.17 0.08 -12.80
CA HIS A 38 0.76 -0.43 -14.10
C HIS A 38 -0.24 -1.60 -13.98
N GLN A 39 0.00 -2.57 -13.10
CA GLN A 39 -0.94 -3.68 -12.86
C GLN A 39 -2.30 -3.18 -12.35
N MET A 40 -2.31 -2.18 -11.47
CA MET A 40 -3.52 -1.52 -11.00
C MET A 40 -4.25 -0.83 -12.15
N ALA A 41 -3.56 -0.06 -12.98
CA ALA A 41 -4.15 0.60 -14.14
C ALA A 41 -4.73 -0.41 -15.16
N VAL A 42 -4.11 -1.59 -15.31
CA VAL A 42 -4.67 -2.69 -16.12
C VAL A 42 -5.96 -3.21 -15.50
N PHE A 43 -5.95 -3.51 -14.19
CA PHE A 43 -7.12 -3.98 -13.45
C PHE A 43 -8.27 -2.97 -13.50
N GLU A 44 -7.97 -1.68 -13.49
CA GLU A 44 -8.96 -0.60 -13.50
C GLU A 44 -9.39 -0.14 -14.89
N HIS A 45 -8.81 -0.72 -15.95
CA HIS A 45 -9.00 -0.29 -17.35
C HIS A 45 -8.58 1.18 -17.61
N LEU A 46 -7.59 1.66 -16.87
CA LEU A 46 -7.07 3.04 -16.90
C LEU A 46 -5.63 3.17 -17.42
N THR A 47 -5.08 2.14 -18.09
CA THR A 47 -3.71 2.18 -18.64
C THR A 47 -3.45 3.38 -19.55
N HIS A 48 -4.47 3.86 -20.27
CA HIS A 48 -4.39 5.04 -21.14
C HIS A 48 -4.13 6.36 -20.39
N LEU A 49 -4.36 6.40 -19.07
CA LEU A 49 -4.03 7.54 -18.20
C LEU A 49 -2.65 7.42 -17.55
N CYS A 50 -2.02 6.24 -17.63
CA CYS A 50 -0.77 5.95 -16.93
C CYS A 50 0.44 6.46 -17.73
N SER A 51 0.88 7.69 -17.45
CA SER A 51 2.10 8.28 -18.02
C SER A 51 3.30 8.26 -17.06
N ALA A 52 3.15 7.64 -15.88
CA ALA A 52 4.21 7.59 -14.88
C ALA A 52 5.42 6.79 -15.38
N THR A 53 6.62 7.27 -15.07
CA THR A 53 7.90 6.59 -15.30
C THR A 53 8.63 6.39 -13.98
N GLU A 54 9.52 5.40 -13.89
CA GLU A 54 10.37 5.19 -12.71
C GLU A 54 11.11 6.47 -12.31
N SER A 55 11.67 7.21 -13.28
CA SER A 55 12.36 8.48 -13.01
C SER A 55 11.42 9.53 -12.39
N SER A 56 10.21 9.70 -12.94
CA SER A 56 9.23 10.65 -12.39
C SER A 56 8.75 10.27 -10.99
N LEU A 57 8.55 8.97 -10.72
CA LEU A 57 8.17 8.47 -9.40
C LEU A 57 9.30 8.66 -8.40
N SER A 58 10.54 8.33 -8.78
CA SER A 58 11.70 8.56 -7.93
C SER A 58 11.89 10.02 -7.57
N ALA A 59 11.69 10.95 -8.51
CA ALA A 59 11.89 12.38 -8.28
C ALA A 59 10.81 13.00 -7.38
N THR A 60 9.59 12.45 -7.41
CA THR A 60 8.43 13.01 -6.70
C THR A 60 8.18 12.34 -5.35
N LEU A 61 8.15 11.00 -5.32
CA LEU A 61 7.81 10.23 -4.11
C LEU A 61 8.98 10.10 -3.13
N PHE A 62 10.23 10.16 -3.64
CA PHE A 62 11.44 9.92 -2.85
C PHE A 62 12.42 11.09 -2.90
N ASN A 63 11.90 12.31 -2.93
CA ASN A 63 12.70 13.53 -2.75
C ASN A 63 13.22 13.59 -1.30
N PRO A 64 14.54 13.75 -1.07
CA PRO A 64 15.13 13.74 0.27
C PRO A 64 14.66 14.87 1.19
N ASP A 65 14.11 15.96 0.64
CA ASP A 65 13.56 17.07 1.43
C ASP A 65 12.15 16.76 1.96
N LEU A 66 11.50 15.72 1.43
CA LEU A 66 10.17 15.31 1.83
C LEU A 66 10.27 14.24 2.93
N ARG A 67 9.51 14.45 4.01
CA ARG A 67 9.44 13.49 5.11
C ARG A 67 8.19 12.60 4.97
N PRO A 68 8.32 11.28 5.14
CA PRO A 68 7.17 10.39 5.26
C PRO A 68 6.15 10.90 6.27
N PHE A 69 4.87 10.64 6.00
CA PHE A 69 3.69 11.07 6.76
C PHE A 69 3.43 12.59 6.82
N HIS A 70 4.38 13.40 6.37
CA HIS A 70 4.21 14.84 6.15
C HIS A 70 4.19 15.22 4.66
N SER A 71 4.35 14.22 3.78
CA SER A 71 4.30 14.32 2.33
C SER A 71 3.86 12.96 1.75
N PHE A 72 4.11 12.74 0.46
CA PHE A 72 3.93 11.44 -0.18
C PHE A 72 4.61 10.34 0.61
N THR A 73 3.86 9.27 0.86
CA THR A 73 4.29 8.12 1.64
C THR A 73 3.82 6.86 0.95
N VAL A 74 4.74 5.92 0.77
CA VAL A 74 4.41 4.59 0.24
C VAL A 74 4.76 3.55 1.30
N LEU A 75 3.81 2.66 1.59
CA LEU A 75 4.09 1.42 2.32
C LEU A 75 4.05 0.25 1.35
N ILE A 76 5.03 -0.65 1.47
CA ILE A 76 5.12 -1.89 0.68
C ILE A 76 4.65 -3.06 1.54
N LEU A 77 3.83 -3.92 0.93
CA LEU A 77 3.50 -5.23 1.47
C LEU A 77 4.38 -6.29 0.80
N GLU A 78 5.12 -7.05 1.61
CA GLU A 78 6.01 -8.12 1.16
C GLU A 78 5.66 -9.43 1.86
N LEU A 79 5.92 -10.55 1.16
CA LEU A 79 5.67 -11.89 1.63
C LEU A 79 6.95 -12.72 1.54
N SER A 80 7.17 -13.61 2.50
CA SER A 80 8.29 -14.54 2.50
C SER A 80 7.83 -15.92 2.98
N SER A 81 8.34 -16.96 2.33
CA SER A 81 8.10 -18.35 2.73
C SER A 81 9.05 -18.80 3.84
N THR A 82 10.06 -17.98 4.16
CA THR A 82 10.97 -18.21 5.27
C THR A 82 10.69 -17.23 6.42
N PRO A 83 10.64 -17.69 7.67
CA PRO A 83 10.58 -16.74 8.78
C PRO A 83 11.88 -15.90 8.77
N PRO A 84 11.80 -14.60 9.11
CA PRO A 84 12.99 -13.76 9.16
C PRO A 84 14.00 -14.36 10.16
N PRO A 85 15.30 -14.34 9.85
CA PRO A 85 16.33 -14.99 10.65
C PRO A 85 16.44 -14.39 12.07
N HIS A 86 16.03 -13.13 12.21
CA HIS A 86 15.95 -12.41 13.48
C HIS A 86 14.59 -11.72 13.61
N PRO A 87 14.08 -11.53 14.83
CA PRO A 87 12.92 -10.67 15.06
C PRO A 87 13.16 -9.30 14.42
N PRO A 88 12.13 -8.67 13.83
CA PRO A 88 12.28 -7.33 13.28
C PRO A 88 12.83 -6.40 14.36
N GLN A 89 14.04 -5.90 14.14
CA GLN A 89 14.59 -4.86 14.99
C GLN A 89 13.99 -3.54 14.52
N GLN A 90 13.19 -2.91 15.38
CA GLN A 90 12.73 -1.57 15.12
C GLN A 90 13.95 -0.66 15.01
N ASN A 91 14.11 -0.02 13.86
CA ASN A 91 15.05 1.08 13.75
C ASN A 91 14.45 2.28 14.51
N PRO A 92 15.06 2.72 15.64
CA PRO A 92 14.51 3.82 16.43
C PRO A 92 14.44 5.14 15.65
N ASP A 93 15.22 5.28 14.56
CA ASP A 93 15.22 6.45 13.70
C ASP A 93 14.17 6.37 12.57
N SER A 94 13.47 5.23 12.42
CA SER A 94 12.42 5.07 11.42
C SER A 94 11.12 5.72 11.87
N PRO A 95 10.46 6.55 11.04
CA PRO A 95 9.17 7.14 11.38
C PRO A 95 8.01 6.13 11.35
N PHE A 96 8.29 4.88 10.97
CA PHE A 96 7.34 3.77 10.87
C PHE A 96 7.92 2.48 11.45
N SER A 97 7.15 1.83 12.32
CA SER A 97 7.46 0.49 12.80
C SER A 97 6.89 -0.54 11.83
N GLU A 98 7.74 -1.43 11.32
CA GLU A 98 7.29 -2.50 10.42
C GLU A 98 6.22 -3.36 11.09
N ILE A 99 5.17 -3.69 10.33
CA ILE A 99 4.10 -4.58 10.78
C ILE A 99 4.42 -5.97 10.25
N ILE A 100 4.68 -6.93 11.14
CA ILE A 100 4.89 -8.33 10.76
C ILE A 100 3.75 -9.20 11.26
N ARG A 101 3.29 -10.12 10.41
CA ARG A 101 2.27 -11.13 10.71
C ARG A 101 2.64 -12.46 10.07
N THR A 102 2.23 -13.55 10.69
CA THR A 102 2.28 -14.89 10.09
C THR A 102 0.88 -15.28 9.66
N ILE A 103 0.75 -15.75 8.43
CA ILE A 103 -0.53 -16.14 7.84
C ILE A 103 -0.44 -17.58 7.34
N HIS A 104 -1.52 -18.31 7.53
CA HIS A 104 -1.68 -19.67 7.01
C HIS A 104 -2.66 -19.60 5.84
N PRO A 105 -2.18 -19.55 4.58
CA PRO A 105 -3.05 -19.48 3.42
C PRO A 105 -3.94 -20.73 3.35
N VAL A 106 -5.14 -20.62 2.78
CA VAL A 106 -6.00 -21.79 2.53
C VAL A 106 -5.64 -22.34 1.15
N GLY A 107 -4.62 -23.19 1.09
CA GLY A 107 -4.08 -23.78 -0.15
C GLY A 107 -2.77 -23.13 -0.62
N PRO A 108 -2.15 -23.70 -1.68
CA PRO A 108 -0.93 -23.16 -2.26
C PRO A 108 -1.19 -21.79 -2.91
N VAL A 109 -0.28 -20.84 -2.70
CA VAL A 109 -0.28 -19.56 -3.40
C VAL A 109 0.61 -19.68 -4.62
N GLU A 110 0.01 -19.63 -5.81
CA GLU A 110 0.74 -19.61 -7.07
C GLU A 110 1.02 -18.17 -7.48
N ASP A 111 2.29 -17.80 -7.49
CA ASP A 111 2.75 -16.48 -7.94
C ASP A 111 3.65 -16.63 -9.19
N PRO A 112 3.09 -16.52 -10.41
CA PRO A 112 3.86 -16.65 -11.64
C PRO A 112 4.85 -15.51 -11.86
N GLU A 113 4.70 -14.37 -11.18
CA GLU A 113 5.60 -13.21 -11.32
C GLU A 113 6.49 -13.03 -10.08
N ALA A 114 6.61 -14.05 -9.22
CA ALA A 114 7.39 -13.98 -7.97
C ALA A 114 8.81 -13.45 -8.21
N GLU A 115 9.51 -13.95 -9.23
CA GLU A 115 10.87 -13.50 -9.53
C GLU A 115 10.92 -12.04 -10.00
N THR A 116 9.90 -11.59 -10.74
CA THR A 116 9.79 -10.20 -11.21
C THR A 116 9.54 -9.24 -10.04
N PHE A 117 8.83 -9.71 -9.01
CA PHE A 117 8.53 -8.95 -7.80
C PHE A 117 9.44 -9.31 -6.61
N ARG A 118 10.58 -9.98 -6.85
CA ARG A 118 11.56 -10.24 -5.80
C ARG A 118 12.07 -8.91 -5.25
N SER A 119 12.02 -8.77 -3.93
CA SER A 119 12.45 -7.56 -3.22
C SER A 119 13.95 -7.33 -3.39
N SER A 120 14.33 -6.06 -3.52
CA SER A 120 15.74 -5.64 -3.51
C SER A 120 16.39 -5.76 -2.13
N LYS A 121 15.59 -5.93 -1.06
CA LYS A 121 16.05 -5.98 0.35
C LYS A 121 16.68 -7.32 0.77
N GLY A 122 16.92 -8.22 -0.18
CA GLY A 122 17.50 -9.54 0.05
C GLY A 122 16.51 -10.57 0.57
N GLY A 123 16.95 -11.82 0.71
CA GLY A 123 16.10 -12.93 1.11
C GLY A 123 15.12 -13.39 0.02
N ASP A 124 14.08 -14.11 0.43
CA ASP A 124 13.00 -14.60 -0.44
C ASP A 124 11.74 -13.71 -0.41
N TRP A 125 11.89 -12.45 0.03
CA TRP A 125 10.79 -11.51 0.07
C TRP A 125 10.28 -11.18 -1.33
N ILE A 126 8.97 -11.29 -1.52
CA ILE A 126 8.26 -10.96 -2.74
C ILE A 126 7.32 -9.78 -2.46
N VAL A 127 7.40 -8.74 -3.27
CA VAL A 127 6.48 -7.59 -3.22
C VAL A 127 5.09 -8.04 -3.68
N GLY A 128 4.11 -7.91 -2.79
CA GLY A 128 2.72 -8.34 -3.00
C GLY A 128 1.71 -7.21 -3.16
N GLY A 129 2.08 -5.98 -2.80
CA GLY A 129 1.19 -4.82 -2.89
C GLY A 129 1.80 -3.55 -2.31
N PHE A 130 1.05 -2.45 -2.42
CA PHE A 130 1.46 -1.16 -1.89
C PHE A 130 0.25 -0.29 -1.52
N VAL A 131 0.49 0.76 -0.75
CA VAL A 131 -0.43 1.89 -0.56
C VAL A 131 0.36 3.19 -0.67
N LEU A 132 -0.13 4.14 -1.49
CA LEU A 132 0.39 5.49 -1.65
C LEU A 132 -0.61 6.48 -1.06
N PHE A 133 -0.15 7.34 -0.16
CA PHE A 133 -0.99 8.33 0.51
C PHE A 133 -0.20 9.59 0.90
N PHE A 134 -0.91 10.65 1.21
CA PHE A 134 -0.34 11.95 1.57
C PHE A 134 -1.27 12.74 2.50
N PRO A 135 -0.77 13.75 3.23
CA PRO A 135 -1.62 14.57 4.11
C PRO A 135 -2.66 15.39 3.36
N ASN A 136 -3.86 15.47 3.92
CA ASN A 136 -4.89 16.44 3.54
C ASN A 136 -5.35 17.24 4.78
N TYR A 137 -6.32 18.14 4.61
CA TYR A 137 -6.84 18.93 5.73
C TYR A 137 -8.36 19.07 5.67
N SER A 138 -9.01 18.96 6.83
CA SER A 138 -10.43 19.24 6.99
C SER A 138 -10.62 20.58 7.71
N THR A 139 -11.19 21.55 7.01
CA THR A 139 -11.56 22.85 7.61
C THR A 139 -12.70 22.72 8.62
N PHE A 140 -13.57 21.71 8.47
CA PHE A 140 -14.69 21.49 9.39
C PHE A 140 -14.26 20.82 10.68
N LEU A 141 -13.29 19.90 10.63
CA LEU A 141 -12.71 19.30 11.83
C LEU A 141 -11.57 20.14 12.43
N ALA A 142 -11.08 21.14 11.68
CA ALA A 142 -9.84 21.86 11.96
C ALA A 142 -8.65 20.91 12.23
N LYS A 143 -8.59 19.81 11.48
CA LYS A 143 -7.58 18.75 11.66
C LYS A 143 -7.00 18.28 10.32
N PRO A 144 -5.70 17.92 10.30
CA PRO A 144 -5.13 17.16 9.20
C PRO A 144 -5.76 15.78 9.08
N GLY A 145 -5.58 15.17 7.92
CA GLY A 145 -5.99 13.81 7.57
C GLY A 145 -4.99 13.16 6.62
N PHE A 146 -5.25 11.93 6.21
CA PHE A 146 -4.58 11.32 5.06
C PHE A 146 -5.56 11.16 3.91
N TYR A 147 -5.07 11.35 2.70
CA TYR A 147 -5.71 10.92 1.48
C TYR A 147 -4.92 9.75 0.88
N ILE A 148 -5.57 8.61 0.66
CA ILE A 148 -4.97 7.48 -0.04
C ILE A 148 -5.26 7.67 -1.53
N GLU A 149 -4.18 7.81 -2.31
CA GLU A 149 -4.24 7.87 -3.77
C GLU A 149 -4.50 6.48 -4.33
N ASP A 150 -3.60 5.54 -3.99
CA ASP A 150 -3.60 4.18 -4.52
C ASP A 150 -3.49 3.16 -3.40
N ILE A 151 -4.27 2.08 -3.49
CA ILE A 151 -4.09 0.87 -2.70
C ILE A 151 -4.28 -0.35 -3.59
N PHE A 152 -3.23 -1.16 -3.71
CA PHE A 152 -3.26 -2.31 -4.60
C PHE A 152 -2.57 -3.53 -3.98
N VAL A 153 -3.21 -4.67 -4.16
CA VAL A 153 -2.66 -6.00 -3.85
C VAL A 153 -2.73 -6.83 -5.13
N ARG A 154 -1.60 -7.43 -5.48
CA ARG A 154 -1.46 -8.31 -6.65
C ARG A 154 -2.46 -9.44 -6.58
N GLU A 155 -2.94 -9.89 -7.74
CA GLU A 155 -4.09 -10.78 -7.86
C GLU A 155 -3.95 -12.08 -7.07
N CYS A 156 -2.78 -12.72 -7.14
CA CYS A 156 -2.46 -13.97 -6.44
C CYS A 156 -2.52 -13.87 -4.90
N TYR A 157 -2.48 -12.66 -4.34
CA TYR A 157 -2.53 -12.40 -2.90
C TYR A 157 -3.87 -11.81 -2.43
N ARG A 158 -4.86 -11.67 -3.32
CA ARG A 158 -6.18 -11.12 -2.96
C ARG A 158 -6.97 -12.09 -2.09
N ARG A 159 -7.93 -11.54 -1.33
CA ARG A 159 -8.79 -12.27 -0.37
C ARG A 159 -8.03 -12.91 0.82
N MET A 160 -6.77 -12.54 1.03
CA MET A 160 -5.95 -12.95 2.19
C MET A 160 -5.91 -11.89 3.31
N GLY A 161 -6.70 -10.81 3.19
CA GLY A 161 -6.74 -9.73 4.19
C GLY A 161 -5.69 -8.62 4.01
N PHE A 162 -4.86 -8.68 2.97
CA PHE A 162 -3.78 -7.72 2.76
C PHE A 162 -4.20 -6.28 2.47
N GLY A 163 -5.31 -6.09 1.74
CA GLY A 163 -5.89 -4.76 1.55
C GLY A 163 -6.31 -4.14 2.89
N ARG A 164 -6.88 -4.96 3.79
CA ARG A 164 -7.20 -4.55 5.16
C ARG A 164 -5.94 -4.20 5.93
N MET A 165 -4.90 -5.03 5.88
CA MET A 165 -3.64 -4.76 6.58
C MET A 165 -2.99 -3.44 6.13
N LEU A 166 -2.93 -3.17 4.82
CA LEU A 166 -2.40 -1.92 4.27
C LEU A 166 -3.21 -0.71 4.72
N LEU A 167 -4.53 -0.77 4.60
CA LEU A 167 -5.39 0.34 4.98
C LEU A 167 -5.41 0.59 6.50
N SER A 168 -5.37 -0.48 7.31
CA SER A 168 -5.22 -0.40 8.75
C SER A 168 -3.90 0.25 9.15
N ALA A 169 -2.79 -0.05 8.47
CA ALA A 169 -1.52 0.63 8.73
C ALA A 169 -1.60 2.16 8.54
N VAL A 170 -2.32 2.62 7.50
CA VAL A 170 -2.55 4.06 7.27
C VAL A 170 -3.45 4.66 8.35
N ALA A 171 -4.55 3.98 8.69
CA ALA A 171 -5.49 4.43 9.71
C ALA A 171 -4.87 4.49 11.12
N GLU A 172 -4.10 3.47 11.50
CA GLU A 172 -3.35 3.42 12.76
C GLU A 172 -2.38 4.60 12.84
N LYS A 173 -1.66 4.90 11.74
CA LYS A 173 -0.76 6.05 11.70
C LYS A 173 -1.50 7.38 11.79
N ALA A 174 -2.67 7.50 11.14
CA ALA A 174 -3.51 8.69 11.26
C ALA A 174 -3.94 8.93 12.73
N VAL A 175 -4.36 7.86 13.42
CA VAL A 175 -4.73 7.91 14.84
C VAL A 175 -3.54 8.31 15.70
N GLU A 176 -2.37 7.70 15.49
CA GLU A 176 -1.11 8.03 16.19
C GLU A 176 -0.77 9.52 16.06
N MET A 177 -0.98 10.11 14.88
CA MET A 177 -0.71 11.52 14.60
C MET A 177 -1.85 12.47 15.01
N GLY A 178 -2.95 11.97 15.58
CA GLY A 178 -4.10 12.77 15.98
C GLY A 178 -4.90 13.34 14.79
N TYR A 179 -4.76 12.74 13.60
CA TYR A 179 -5.45 13.16 12.39
C TYR A 179 -6.94 12.83 12.47
N GLY A 180 -7.77 13.65 11.83
CA GLY A 180 -9.23 13.58 11.95
C GLY A 180 -9.90 12.56 11.01
N ARG A 181 -9.25 12.17 9.91
CA ARG A 181 -9.83 11.29 8.89
C ARG A 181 -8.78 10.67 7.96
N VAL A 182 -9.18 9.57 7.33
CA VAL A 182 -8.52 9.00 6.14
C VAL A 182 -9.58 8.96 5.04
N GLU A 183 -9.26 9.45 3.85
CA GLU A 183 -10.17 9.56 2.70
C GLU A 183 -9.54 8.95 1.45
N TRP A 184 -10.38 8.42 0.55
CA TRP A 184 -9.97 7.89 -0.74
C TRP A 184 -11.17 7.82 -1.68
N VAL A 185 -10.92 7.50 -2.94
CA VAL A 185 -11.95 7.28 -3.96
C VAL A 185 -11.96 5.81 -4.38
N VAL A 186 -13.11 5.34 -4.83
CA VAL A 186 -13.29 3.99 -5.35
C VAL A 186 -14.09 4.07 -6.64
N LEU A 187 -13.71 3.28 -7.64
CA LEU A 187 -14.47 3.17 -8.88
C LEU A 187 -15.79 2.45 -8.62
N ASP A 188 -16.87 2.97 -9.20
CA ASP A 188 -18.25 2.54 -8.95
C ASP A 188 -18.50 1.06 -9.28
N TRP A 189 -17.80 0.52 -10.28
CA TRP A 189 -17.88 -0.89 -10.68
C TRP A 189 -17.16 -1.84 -9.72
N ASN A 190 -16.29 -1.35 -8.83
CA ASN A 190 -15.48 -2.20 -7.95
C ASN A 190 -16.27 -2.58 -6.67
N GLU A 191 -17.35 -3.34 -6.85
CA GLU A 191 -18.27 -3.77 -5.78
C GLU A 191 -17.56 -4.49 -4.63
N ASN A 192 -16.49 -5.24 -4.94
CA ASN A 192 -15.70 -5.93 -3.93
C ASN A 192 -14.97 -4.96 -3.00
N ALA A 193 -14.37 -3.90 -3.55
CA ALA A 193 -13.75 -2.85 -2.75
C ALA A 193 -14.79 -2.04 -1.98
N ILE A 194 -15.91 -1.69 -2.62
CA ILE A 194 -17.02 -0.96 -1.99
C ILE A 194 -17.54 -1.71 -0.76
N ARG A 195 -17.85 -3.00 -0.89
CA ARG A 195 -18.29 -3.85 0.23
C ARG A 195 -17.25 -3.93 1.34
N PHE A 196 -15.98 -4.11 0.97
CA PHE A 196 -14.88 -4.14 1.94
C PHE A 196 -14.79 -2.82 2.74
N TYR A 197 -14.92 -1.67 2.09
CA TYR A 197 -14.89 -0.36 2.74
C TYR A 197 -16.10 -0.13 3.65
N ASP A 198 -17.30 -0.55 3.23
CA ASP A 198 -18.51 -0.46 4.05
C ASP A 198 -18.41 -1.34 5.31
N GLU A 199 -17.97 -2.60 5.18
CA GLU A 199 -17.74 -3.51 6.31
C GLU A 199 -16.70 -2.98 7.31
N MET A 200 -15.75 -2.17 6.84
CA MET A 200 -14.76 -1.52 7.68
C MET A 200 -15.33 -0.29 8.44
N GLY A 201 -16.50 0.22 8.03
CA GLY A 201 -17.14 1.38 8.61
C GLY A 201 -16.89 2.70 7.86
N ALA A 202 -16.29 2.66 6.67
CA ALA A 202 -16.16 3.84 5.82
C ALA A 202 -17.55 4.31 5.36
N LYS A 203 -17.72 5.63 5.17
CA LYS A 203 -18.97 6.21 4.69
C LYS A 203 -18.80 6.70 3.26
N MET A 204 -19.67 6.24 2.36
CA MET A 204 -19.68 6.68 0.96
C MET A 204 -20.37 8.04 0.84
N LEU A 205 -19.63 9.06 0.40
CA LEU A 205 -20.13 10.42 0.24
C LEU A 205 -20.72 10.63 -1.16
N GLN A 206 -21.86 10.01 -1.44
CA GLN A 206 -22.49 10.00 -2.78
C GLN A 206 -22.90 11.38 -3.32
N GLU A 207 -23.17 12.34 -2.42
CA GLU A 207 -23.53 13.71 -2.80
C GLU A 207 -22.33 14.53 -3.28
N TRP A 208 -21.11 14.05 -3.03
CA TRP A 208 -19.88 14.75 -3.35
C TRP A 208 -19.38 14.30 -4.71
N ARG A 209 -19.02 15.27 -5.56
CA ARG A 209 -18.49 15.00 -6.90
C ARG A 209 -17.01 15.36 -6.95
N ILE A 210 -16.21 14.50 -7.56
CA ILE A 210 -14.81 14.80 -7.87
C ILE A 210 -14.79 15.78 -9.03
N CYS A 211 -14.26 16.97 -8.80
CA CYS A 211 -13.97 17.94 -9.86
C CYS A 211 -12.48 17.83 -10.22
N ARG A 212 -12.18 17.59 -11.50
CA ARG A 212 -10.79 17.48 -11.99
C ARG A 212 -10.56 18.45 -13.15
N LEU A 213 -9.58 19.32 -12.98
CA LEU A 213 -9.03 20.17 -14.04
C LEU A 213 -7.60 19.71 -14.32
N THR A 214 -7.33 19.21 -15.52
CA THR A 214 -6.03 18.60 -15.88
C THR A 214 -5.64 18.92 -17.34
N GLY A 215 -4.40 18.60 -17.72
CA GLY A 215 -3.88 18.75 -19.08
C GLY A 215 -3.99 20.18 -19.63
N GLU A 216 -4.31 20.31 -20.91
CA GLU A 216 -4.43 21.60 -21.60
C GLU A 216 -5.43 22.54 -20.92
N ALA A 217 -6.52 22.03 -20.37
CA ALA A 217 -7.51 22.84 -19.68
C ALA A 217 -6.95 23.48 -18.40
N LEU A 218 -6.14 22.74 -17.64
CA LEU A 218 -5.43 23.26 -16.47
C LEU A 218 -4.41 24.31 -16.88
N GLU A 219 -3.61 24.02 -17.92
CA GLU A 219 -2.62 24.97 -18.42
C GLU A 219 -3.26 26.26 -18.92
N ALA A 220 -4.34 26.16 -19.69
CA ALA A 220 -5.08 27.31 -20.19
C ALA A 220 -5.67 28.14 -19.05
N TYR A 221 -6.28 27.49 -18.05
CA TYR A 221 -6.87 28.20 -16.91
C TYR A 221 -5.80 28.90 -16.06
N GLY A 222 -4.69 28.22 -15.76
CA GLY A 222 -3.60 28.79 -14.95
C GLY A 222 -2.81 29.89 -15.67
N ARG A 223 -2.72 29.83 -17.01
CA ARG A 223 -2.03 30.84 -17.83
C ARG A 223 -2.91 31.99 -18.28
N LYS A 224 -4.23 32.00 -18.01
CA LYS A 224 -5.07 33.19 -18.16
C LYS A 224 -4.57 34.28 -17.19
N LYS A 225 -3.56 35.04 -17.60
CA LYS A 225 -3.14 36.26 -16.93
C LYS A 225 -4.27 37.29 -17.08
N LYS A 226 -4.71 37.77 -15.91
CA LYS A 226 -5.40 39.05 -15.63
C LYS A 226 -5.49 40.01 -16.82
N GLU A 227 -6.63 40.01 -17.50
CA GLU A 227 -7.15 41.19 -18.19
C GLU A 227 -8.25 41.78 -17.31
N GLU A 228 -7.86 42.37 -16.19
CA GLU A 228 -8.66 43.31 -15.39
C GLU A 228 -7.73 44.43 -14.89
#